data_AF-A0A8J4CT86-F1
#
_entry.id   AF-A0A8J4CT86-F1
#
_cell.length_a   1.000
_cell.length_b   1.000
_cell.length_c   1.000
_cell.angle_alpha   90.00
_cell.angle_beta   90.00
_cell.angle_gamma   90.00
#
_symmetry.space_group_name_H-M   'P 1'
#
loop_
_entity.id
_entity.type
_entity.pdbx_description
1 polymer ?
#
loop_
_entity_poly.entity_id
_entity_poly.type
_entity_poly.pdbx_seq_one_letter_code
_entity_poly.pdbx_strand_id
1 'polypeptide(L)'
;MPSNLTTAAAHDSPQDGNWRLLPYGTKTATLLEPIPSEAAELLKAQQQVNELATSTSALPPQLLLTVGGSPAQHQQPATNGFSYMFVAFDGAKHEQALQLALTAAEKGWLLRTNEAKLSSEAATALAADAGWTKAVGKVLSNANVGCVGLELSLPTDEAQTLKRQVSQLGGHVSDSEVAGMTFRTAGLDG
;
A
#
# COMPACT_ATOMS: atom_id res chain seq x y z
N MET A 1 -36.81 29.73 22.33
CA MET A 1 -35.43 29.20 22.47
C MET A 1 -35.42 28.39 23.75
N PRO A 2 -35.33 27.06 23.68
CA PRO A 2 -34.15 26.29 23.27
C PRO A 2 -34.51 25.26 22.18
N SER A 3 -33.66 24.42 21.60
CA SER A 3 -32.23 24.39 21.28
C SER A 3 -32.11 23.24 20.28
N ASN A 4 -31.31 23.44 19.22
CA ASN A 4 -30.91 22.41 18.27
C ASN A 4 -30.35 21.18 18.98
N LEU A 5 -30.64 20.00 18.43
CA LEU A 5 -29.66 18.92 18.29
C LEU A 5 -30.11 18.06 17.12
N THR A 6 -29.63 18.44 15.93
CA THR A 6 -29.65 17.63 14.72
C THR A 6 -28.95 16.31 15.04
N THR A 7 -29.71 15.22 15.08
CA THR A 7 -29.19 13.87 15.13
C THR A 7 -28.43 13.61 13.84
N ALA A 8 -27.12 13.77 13.87
CA ALA A 8 -26.26 13.21 12.84
C ALA A 8 -26.46 11.68 12.89
N ALA A 9 -27.02 11.13 11.82
CA ALA A 9 -27.21 9.70 11.65
C ALA A 9 -25.86 9.00 11.84
N ALA A 10 -25.78 8.18 12.89
CA ALA A 10 -24.70 7.23 13.06
C ALA A 10 -24.72 6.31 11.84
N HIS A 11 -23.65 6.36 11.06
CA HIS A 11 -23.37 5.37 10.03
C HIS A 11 -22.94 4.09 10.75
N ASP A 12 -23.92 3.27 11.15
CA ASP A 12 -23.70 1.91 11.60
C ASP A 12 -23.09 1.10 10.45
N SER A 13 -21.79 0.85 10.54
CA SER A 13 -21.16 -0.28 9.85
C SER A 13 -20.97 -1.42 10.88
N PRO A 14 -21.09 -2.70 10.49
CA PRO A 14 -21.20 -3.82 11.43
C PRO A 14 -20.00 -3.90 12.39
N GLN A 15 -20.28 -3.97 13.69
CA GLN A 15 -19.32 -4.03 14.80
C GLN A 15 -18.74 -5.44 15.00
N ASP A 16 -17.98 -5.96 14.03
CA ASP A 16 -17.22 -7.20 14.24
C ASP A 16 -15.83 -6.88 14.83
N GLY A 17 -15.78 -6.51 16.13
CA GLY A 17 -14.51 -6.48 16.89
C GLY A 17 -14.42 -5.46 18.04
N ASN A 18 -13.67 -5.80 19.10
CA ASN A 18 -13.30 -4.91 20.22
C ASN A 18 -12.25 -3.85 19.83
N TRP A 19 -12.06 -3.59 18.55
CA TRP A 19 -11.00 -2.72 18.03
C TRP A 19 -11.57 -1.86 16.89
N ARG A 20 -10.96 -0.69 16.69
CA ARG A 20 -11.30 0.23 15.61
C ARG A 20 -10.04 0.84 15.02
N LEU A 21 -10.06 1.11 13.72
CA LEU A 21 -9.02 1.91 13.09
C LEU A 21 -9.09 3.35 13.61
N LEU A 22 -7.93 3.97 13.79
CA LEU A 22 -7.85 5.38 14.12
C LEU A 22 -8.36 6.22 12.92
N PRO A 23 -8.98 7.39 13.18
CA PRO A 23 -9.40 8.28 12.10
C PRO A 23 -8.23 8.63 11.17
N TYR A 24 -8.51 8.75 9.88
CA TYR A 24 -7.51 9.22 8.92
C TYR A 24 -7.01 10.61 9.31
N GLY A 25 -5.70 10.84 9.20
CA GLY A 25 -5.07 12.10 9.61
C GLY A 25 -4.84 12.25 11.12
N THR A 26 -5.09 11.21 11.92
CA THR A 26 -4.66 11.19 13.32
C THR A 26 -3.16 11.38 13.40
N LYS A 27 -2.71 12.43 14.10
CA LYS A 27 -1.29 12.71 14.27
C LYS A 27 -0.71 11.79 15.34
N THR A 28 0.35 11.07 15.02
CA THR A 28 1.03 10.15 15.96
C THR A 28 1.38 10.83 17.29
N ALA A 29 1.76 12.11 17.25
CA ALA A 29 2.03 12.92 18.44
C ALA A 29 0.84 12.93 19.44
N THR A 30 -0.39 13.01 18.94
CA THR A 30 -1.60 13.06 19.79
C THR A 30 -1.95 11.73 20.46
N LEU A 31 -1.37 10.61 19.98
CA LEU A 31 -1.57 9.28 20.55
C LEU A 31 -0.53 8.94 21.61
N LEU A 32 0.65 9.55 21.51
CA LEU A 32 1.81 9.25 22.33
C LEU A 32 2.10 10.34 23.35
N GLU A 33 1.20 11.32 23.53
CA GLU A 33 1.41 12.43 24.46
C GLU A 33 1.14 12.03 25.93
N PRO A 34 2.07 12.34 26.85
CA PRO A 34 3.38 12.92 26.60
C PRO A 34 4.37 11.87 26.06
N ILE A 35 5.11 12.23 24.99
CA ILE A 35 6.16 11.35 24.44
C ILE A 35 7.18 11.13 25.58
N PRO A 36 7.49 9.87 25.95
CA PRO A 36 8.49 9.61 26.97
C PRO A 36 9.79 10.33 26.65
N SER A 37 10.43 10.96 27.63
CA SER A 37 11.64 11.77 27.42
C SER A 37 12.76 11.00 26.69
N GLU A 38 12.87 9.70 26.97
CA GLU A 38 13.80 8.79 26.30
C GLU A 38 13.52 8.67 24.79
N ALA A 39 12.26 8.63 24.38
CA ALA A 39 11.87 8.60 22.97
C ALA A 39 12.05 9.97 22.30
N ALA A 40 11.83 11.06 23.03
CA ALA A 40 12.01 12.42 22.52
C ALA A 40 13.49 12.73 22.18
N GLU A 41 14.44 12.22 22.97
CA GLU A 41 15.87 12.34 22.70
C GLU A 41 16.29 11.48 21.49
N LEU A 42 15.77 10.26 21.37
CA LEU A 42 16.00 9.39 20.22
C LEU A 42 15.46 9.98 18.92
N LEU A 43 14.27 10.58 18.94
CA LEU A 43 13.69 11.25 17.77
C LEU A 43 14.52 12.45 17.31
N LYS A 44 15.06 13.24 18.26
CA LYS A 44 15.97 14.36 17.94
C LYS A 44 17.29 13.85 17.35
N ALA A 45 17.87 12.79 17.92
CA ALA A 45 19.07 12.17 17.40
C ALA A 45 18.86 11.59 15.99
N GLN A 46 17.70 10.96 15.73
CA GLN A 46 17.36 10.41 14.43
C GLN A 46 17.11 11.50 13.37
N GLN A 47 16.51 12.63 13.75
CA GLN A 47 16.36 13.80 12.87
C GLN A 47 17.72 14.36 12.45
N GLN A 48 18.67 14.48 13.38
CA GLN A 48 20.04 14.91 13.07
C GLN A 48 20.79 13.91 12.17
N VAL A 49 20.60 12.60 12.38
CA VAL A 49 21.19 11.56 11.51
C VAL A 49 20.59 11.61 10.10
N ASN A 50 19.29 11.84 9.97
CA ASN A 50 18.64 11.97 8.65
C ASN A 50 19.13 13.21 7.87
N GLU A 51 19.44 14.32 8.55
CA GLU A 51 20.05 15.52 7.94
C GLU A 51 21.50 15.29 7.48
N LEU A 52 22.26 14.38 8.10
CA LEU A 52 23.59 13.99 7.62
C LEU A 52 23.55 12.91 6.52
N ALA A 53 22.56 12.01 6.58
CA ALA A 53 22.41 10.89 5.65
C ALA A 53 21.99 11.30 4.23
N THR A 54 21.52 12.53 4.00
CA THR A 54 21.25 13.06 2.64
C THR A 54 22.50 13.16 1.75
N SER A 55 23.69 12.85 2.28
CA SER A 55 24.97 12.83 1.55
C SER A 55 25.39 11.42 1.09
N THR A 56 24.68 10.37 1.48
CA THR A 56 24.99 8.97 1.12
C THR A 56 23.72 8.23 0.74
N SER A 57 23.69 7.67 -0.47
CA SER A 57 22.56 7.10 -1.22
C SER A 57 21.87 5.85 -0.62
N ALA A 58 21.69 5.79 0.70
CA ALA A 58 20.87 4.76 1.35
C ALA A 58 19.83 5.48 2.22
N LEU A 59 18.63 5.66 1.67
CA LEU A 59 17.48 6.12 2.45
C LEU A 59 17.26 5.14 3.62
N PRO A 60 17.05 5.62 4.85
CA PRO A 60 16.70 4.75 5.98
C PRO A 60 15.40 4.00 5.64
N PRO A 61 15.16 2.80 6.23
CA PRO A 61 13.94 2.04 5.98
C PRO A 61 12.73 2.89 6.37
N GLN A 62 11.98 3.35 5.36
CA GLN A 62 10.76 4.12 5.54
C GLN A 62 9.59 3.16 5.61
N LEU A 63 8.86 3.19 6.74
CA LEU A 63 7.58 2.50 6.83
C LEU A 63 6.59 3.19 5.88
N LEU A 64 6.11 2.45 4.89
CA LEU A 64 5.08 2.93 3.97
C LEU A 64 3.73 2.98 4.69
N LEU A 65 3.09 4.15 4.65
CA LEU A 65 1.73 4.30 5.13
C LEU A 65 0.78 3.69 4.09
N THR A 66 0.03 2.67 4.48
CA THR A 66 -0.98 2.02 3.65
C THR A 66 -2.37 2.23 4.24
N VAL A 67 -3.39 2.30 3.38
CA VAL A 67 -4.78 2.54 3.81
C VAL A 67 -5.45 1.26 4.33
N GLY A 68 -4.88 0.09 4.01
CA GLY A 68 -5.18 -1.20 4.62
C GLY A 68 -6.63 -1.66 4.39
N GLY A 69 -7.36 -1.85 5.50
CA GLY A 69 -8.79 -2.18 5.52
C GLY A 69 -9.68 -0.99 5.84
N SER A 70 -9.16 0.24 5.78
CA SER A 70 -9.94 1.42 6.16
C SER A 70 -11.13 1.61 5.22
N PRO A 71 -12.36 1.67 5.77
CA PRO A 71 -13.55 1.96 4.96
C PRO A 71 -13.51 3.38 4.38
N ALA A 72 -12.65 4.27 4.89
CA ALA A 72 -12.59 5.67 4.46
C ALA A 72 -12.20 5.87 2.98
N GLN A 73 -11.72 4.82 2.29
CA GLN A 73 -11.56 4.83 0.83
C GLN A 73 -12.44 3.81 0.09
N HIS A 74 -12.91 2.76 0.78
CA HIS A 74 -13.82 1.77 0.21
C HIS A 74 -15.31 2.13 0.32
N GLN A 75 -15.66 3.21 1.05
CA GLN A 75 -17.01 3.78 1.16
C GLN A 75 -17.22 5.02 0.29
N GLN A 76 -16.43 5.22 -0.77
CA GLN A 76 -16.99 5.91 -1.92
C GLN A 76 -17.47 4.84 -2.90
N PRO A 77 -18.80 4.76 -3.16
CA PRO A 77 -19.32 3.79 -4.12
C PRO A 77 -18.62 3.98 -5.47
N ALA A 78 -18.68 2.97 -6.34
CA ALA A 78 -18.27 2.99 -7.75
C ALA A 78 -18.90 4.14 -8.59
N THR A 79 -19.60 5.07 -7.95
CA THR A 79 -20.14 6.33 -8.47
C THR A 79 -19.13 7.48 -8.48
N ASN A 80 -17.99 7.38 -7.78
CA ASN A 80 -16.94 8.40 -7.81
C ASN A 80 -15.69 7.82 -8.47
N GLY A 81 -15.26 8.37 -9.61
CA GLY A 81 -14.27 7.81 -10.55
C GLY A 81 -12.90 7.44 -9.97
N PHE A 82 -12.85 6.35 -9.20
CA PHE A 82 -11.66 5.66 -8.74
C PHE A 82 -11.62 4.25 -9.33
N SER A 83 -10.42 3.74 -9.56
CA SER A 83 -10.15 2.43 -10.13
C SER A 83 -9.19 1.66 -9.22
N TYR A 84 -9.50 0.38 -9.04
CA TYR A 84 -8.58 -0.57 -8.43
C TYR A 84 -7.45 -0.90 -9.40
N MET A 85 -6.25 -1.09 -8.86
CA MET A 85 -5.10 -1.54 -9.61
C MET A 85 -4.19 -2.41 -8.75
N PHE A 86 -3.89 -3.61 -9.23
CA PHE A 86 -2.82 -4.47 -8.72
C PHE A 86 -1.59 -4.34 -9.61
N VAL A 87 -0.46 -4.01 -9.00
CA VAL A 87 0.83 -3.87 -9.69
C VAL A 87 1.82 -4.89 -9.13
N ALA A 88 2.49 -5.64 -9.99
CA ALA A 88 3.59 -6.52 -9.57
C ALA A 88 4.89 -6.19 -10.31
N PHE A 89 5.98 -6.24 -9.56
CA PHE A 89 7.35 -6.14 -10.06
C PHE A 89 8.12 -7.40 -9.70
N ASP A 90 9.04 -7.79 -10.57
CA ASP A 90 10.09 -8.73 -10.17
C ASP A 90 11.02 -8.06 -9.15
N GLY A 91 11.64 -8.86 -8.28
CA GLY A 91 12.47 -8.33 -7.19
C GLY A 91 13.75 -7.63 -7.65
N ALA A 92 14.21 -7.82 -8.89
CA ALA A 92 15.30 -7.01 -9.43
C ALA A 92 14.86 -5.56 -9.71
N LYS A 93 13.54 -5.29 -9.71
CA LYS A 93 12.93 -3.96 -9.81
C LYS A 93 12.39 -3.43 -8.47
N HIS A 94 12.91 -3.95 -7.35
CA HIS A 94 12.50 -3.55 -6.00
C HIS A 94 12.53 -2.03 -5.79
N GLU A 95 13.60 -1.36 -6.23
CA GLU A 95 13.74 0.10 -6.08
C GLU A 95 12.64 0.87 -6.83
N GLN A 96 12.30 0.44 -8.06
CA GLN A 96 11.23 1.07 -8.83
C GLN A 96 9.85 0.81 -8.21
N ALA A 97 9.63 -0.39 -7.66
CA ALA A 97 8.42 -0.72 -6.93
C ALA A 97 8.27 0.17 -5.68
N LEU A 98 9.37 0.38 -4.93
CA LEU A 98 9.38 1.22 -3.74
C LEU A 98 9.12 2.69 -4.06
N GLN A 99 9.75 3.24 -5.11
CA GLN A 99 9.51 4.62 -5.55
C GLN A 99 8.05 4.83 -5.96
N LEU A 100 7.45 3.86 -6.64
CA LEU A 100 6.03 3.90 -7.00
C LEU A 100 5.15 3.82 -5.74
N ALA A 101 5.49 2.95 -4.80
CA ALA A 101 4.76 2.78 -3.55
C ALA A 101 4.80 4.05 -2.69
N LEU A 102 5.96 4.72 -2.59
CA LEU A 102 6.11 6.02 -1.91
C LEU A 102 5.21 7.08 -2.55
N THR A 103 5.29 7.21 -3.88
CA THR A 103 4.46 8.16 -4.63
C THR A 103 2.97 7.90 -4.41
N ALA A 104 2.56 6.62 -4.43
CA ALA A 104 1.18 6.23 -4.17
C ALA A 104 0.77 6.49 -2.72
N ALA A 105 1.64 6.23 -1.75
CA ALA A 105 1.37 6.48 -0.33
C ALA A 105 1.20 7.98 -0.03
N GLU A 106 2.07 8.83 -0.59
CA GLU A 106 1.96 10.30 -0.47
C GLU A 106 0.64 10.84 -1.02
N LYS A 107 0.15 10.25 -2.11
CA LYS A 107 -1.16 10.58 -2.70
C LYS A 107 -2.34 9.89 -2.00
N GLY A 108 -2.08 9.03 -1.01
CA GLY A 108 -3.09 8.23 -0.34
C GLY A 108 -3.71 7.15 -1.22
N TRP A 109 -3.08 6.76 -2.34
CA TRP A 109 -3.59 5.73 -3.25
C TRP A 109 -3.20 4.31 -2.84
N LEU A 110 -2.16 4.16 -2.02
CA LEU A 110 -1.62 2.86 -1.65
C LEU A 110 -2.53 2.15 -0.64
N LEU A 111 -3.23 1.12 -1.09
CA LEU A 111 -4.05 0.27 -0.25
C LEU A 111 -3.17 -0.67 0.56
N ARG A 112 -2.30 -1.43 -0.10
CA ARG A 112 -1.45 -2.49 0.50
C ARG A 112 -0.19 -2.69 -0.31
N THR A 113 0.83 -3.25 0.33
CA THR A 113 2.05 -3.75 -0.32
C THR A 113 2.43 -5.09 0.29
N ASN A 114 3.02 -5.97 -0.51
CA ASN A 114 3.64 -7.21 -0.03
C ASN A 114 4.92 -7.50 -0.82
N GLU A 115 5.85 -8.19 -0.19
CA GLU A 115 7.06 -8.73 -0.82
C GLU A 115 7.11 -10.23 -0.55
N ALA A 116 7.15 -11.03 -1.61
CA ALA A 116 7.07 -12.48 -1.48
C ALA A 116 8.00 -13.18 -2.45
N LYS A 117 8.54 -14.33 -2.03
CA LYS A 117 9.16 -15.31 -2.94
C LYS A 117 8.08 -16.31 -3.34
N LEU A 118 7.67 -16.26 -4.60
CA LEU A 118 6.65 -17.16 -5.12
C LEU A 118 7.27 -18.45 -5.63
N SER A 119 6.61 -19.58 -5.34
CA SER A 119 6.84 -20.81 -6.08
C SER A 119 6.38 -20.64 -7.54
N SER A 120 6.89 -21.48 -8.45
CA SER A 120 6.44 -21.47 -9.86
C SER A 120 4.94 -21.68 -10.00
N GLU A 121 4.33 -22.47 -9.12
CA GLU A 121 2.89 -22.72 -9.08
C GLU A 121 2.12 -21.47 -8.63
N ALA A 122 2.51 -20.87 -7.49
CA ALA A 122 1.87 -19.66 -6.98
C ALA A 122 1.99 -18.48 -7.96
N ALA A 123 3.14 -18.31 -8.61
CA ALA A 123 3.32 -17.26 -9.61
C ALA A 123 2.52 -17.49 -10.89
N THR A 124 2.32 -18.75 -11.29
CA THR A 124 1.50 -19.10 -12.46
C THR A 124 0.01 -18.86 -12.17
N ALA A 125 -0.44 -19.24 -10.97
CA ALA A 125 -1.81 -18.95 -10.51
C ALA A 125 -2.05 -17.44 -10.45
N LEU A 126 -1.13 -16.68 -9.83
CA LEU A 126 -1.21 -15.22 -9.78
C LEU A 126 -1.27 -14.59 -11.17
N ALA A 127 -0.42 -15.03 -12.10
CA ALA A 127 -0.44 -14.51 -13.47
C ALA A 127 -1.78 -14.81 -14.18
N ALA A 128 -2.40 -15.96 -13.90
CA ALA A 128 -3.71 -16.30 -14.44
C ALA A 128 -4.82 -15.41 -13.84
N ASP A 129 -4.86 -15.27 -12.51
CA ASP A 129 -5.83 -14.40 -11.80
C ASP A 129 -5.71 -12.93 -12.24
N ALA A 130 -4.50 -12.50 -12.58
CA ALA A 130 -4.18 -11.17 -13.03
C ALA A 130 -4.46 -10.93 -14.53
N GLY A 131 -4.73 -11.99 -15.30
CA GLY A 131 -4.89 -11.91 -16.76
C GLY A 131 -3.58 -11.66 -17.52
N TRP A 132 -2.43 -11.97 -16.90
CA TRP A 132 -1.12 -11.82 -17.51
C TRP A 132 -0.72 -13.05 -18.33
N THR A 133 0.31 -12.88 -19.16
CA THR A 133 0.88 -14.01 -19.89
C THR A 133 1.62 -14.95 -18.94
N LYS A 134 1.70 -16.25 -19.29
CA LYS A 134 2.47 -17.24 -18.52
C LYS A 134 3.96 -16.87 -18.35
N ALA A 135 4.51 -16.06 -19.26
CA ALA A 135 5.89 -15.57 -19.16
C ALA A 135 6.09 -14.70 -17.93
N VAL A 136 5.08 -13.93 -17.51
CA VAL A 136 5.12 -13.11 -16.29
C VAL A 136 5.24 -13.99 -15.05
N GLY A 137 4.46 -15.07 -14.96
CA GLY A 137 4.57 -16.02 -13.85
C GLY A 137 6.00 -16.57 -13.68
N LYS A 138 6.69 -16.88 -14.79
CA LYS A 138 8.09 -17.34 -14.77
C LYS A 138 9.05 -16.26 -14.24
N VAL A 139 8.80 -14.99 -14.57
CA VAL A 139 9.61 -13.86 -14.09
C VAL A 139 9.41 -13.67 -12.59
N LEU A 140 8.15 -13.69 -12.12
CA LEU A 140 7.80 -13.50 -10.71
C LEU A 140 8.21 -14.66 -9.80
N SER A 141 8.34 -15.89 -10.33
CA SER A 141 8.81 -17.06 -9.57
C SER A 141 10.34 -17.15 -9.45
N ASN A 142 11.08 -16.09 -9.75
CA ASN A 142 12.54 -16.11 -9.65
C ASN A 142 12.99 -16.12 -8.17
N ALA A 143 13.42 -17.29 -7.70
CA ALA A 143 13.80 -17.54 -6.31
C ALA A 143 14.94 -16.64 -5.79
N ASN A 144 15.77 -16.09 -6.69
CA ASN A 144 16.92 -15.27 -6.31
C ASN A 144 16.52 -13.85 -5.89
N VAL A 145 15.39 -13.34 -6.40
CA VAL A 145 15.01 -11.94 -6.24
C VAL A 145 13.62 -11.74 -5.62
N GLY A 146 12.72 -12.72 -5.71
CA GLY A 146 11.35 -12.56 -5.23
C GLY A 146 10.53 -11.59 -6.10
N CYS A 147 9.46 -11.04 -5.55
CA CYS A 147 8.61 -10.06 -6.22
C CYS A 147 7.94 -9.12 -5.23
N VAL A 148 7.61 -7.92 -5.70
CA VAL A 148 6.92 -6.86 -4.95
C VAL A 148 5.56 -6.63 -5.57
N GLY A 149 4.51 -6.61 -4.76
CA GLY A 149 3.14 -6.36 -5.20
C GLY A 149 2.55 -5.17 -4.47
N LEU A 150 1.88 -4.29 -5.22
CA LEU A 150 1.23 -3.08 -4.72
C LEU A 150 -0.24 -3.11 -5.10
N GLU A 151 -1.10 -2.80 -4.15
CA GLU A 151 -2.53 -2.60 -4.38
C GLU A 151 -2.87 -1.14 -4.24
N LEU A 152 -3.54 -0.59 -5.25
CA LEU A 152 -3.80 0.83 -5.37
C LEU A 152 -5.29 1.09 -5.60
N SER A 153 -5.77 2.20 -5.04
CA SER A 153 -7.04 2.83 -5.38
C SER A 153 -6.75 4.28 -5.76
N LEU A 154 -6.99 4.62 -7.02
CA LEU A 154 -6.62 5.93 -7.57
C LEU A 154 -7.70 6.42 -8.54
N PRO A 155 -7.77 7.75 -8.79
CA PRO A 155 -8.70 8.29 -9.78
C PRO A 155 -8.58 7.63 -11.15
N THR A 156 -9.70 7.40 -11.83
CA THR A 156 -9.77 6.66 -13.11
C THR A 156 -9.01 7.36 -14.24
N ASP A 157 -8.97 8.70 -14.22
CA ASP A 157 -8.19 9.52 -15.14
C ASP A 157 -6.67 9.35 -14.93
N GLU A 158 -6.24 9.21 -13.68
CA GLU A 158 -4.84 8.92 -13.32
C GLU A 158 -4.43 7.47 -13.64
N ALA A 159 -5.37 6.52 -13.60
CA ALA A 159 -5.10 5.10 -13.78
C ALA A 159 -4.43 4.77 -15.13
N GLN A 160 -4.83 5.44 -16.21
CA GLN A 160 -4.23 5.21 -17.55
C GLN A 160 -2.80 5.75 -17.64
N THR A 161 -2.52 6.87 -16.99
CA THR A 161 -1.16 7.42 -16.91
C THR A 161 -0.27 6.51 -16.07
N LEU A 162 -0.76 6.06 -14.92
CA LEU A 162 -0.02 5.16 -14.05
C LEU A 162 0.26 3.80 -14.72
N LYS A 163 -0.70 3.22 -15.45
CA LYS A 163 -0.52 1.99 -16.24
C LYS A 163 0.67 2.08 -17.20
N ARG A 164 0.79 3.21 -17.90
CA ARG A 164 1.91 3.47 -18.82
C ARG A 164 3.24 3.59 -18.08
N GLN A 165 3.26 4.33 -16.97
CA GLN A 165 4.46 4.48 -16.14
C GLN A 165 4.94 3.12 -15.59
N VAL A 166 4.03 2.31 -15.03
CA VAL A 166 4.36 0.97 -14.52
C VAL A 166 4.97 0.10 -15.61
N SER A 167 4.37 0.10 -16.80
CA SER A 167 4.88 -0.68 -17.93
C SER A 167 6.29 -0.24 -18.34
N GLN A 168 6.59 1.07 -18.31
CA GLN A 168 7.92 1.61 -18.59
C GLN A 168 8.96 1.20 -17.54
N LEU A 169 8.55 1.08 -16.28
CA LEU A 169 9.39 0.59 -15.19
C LEU A 169 9.59 -0.94 -15.22
N GLY A 170 8.86 -1.63 -16.09
CA GLY A 170 8.89 -3.09 -16.23
C GLY A 170 7.96 -3.83 -15.26
N GLY A 171 7.00 -3.13 -14.65
CA GLY A 171 5.97 -3.75 -13.83
C GLY A 171 4.78 -4.25 -14.65
N HIS A 172 3.97 -5.08 -14.03
CA HIS A 172 2.76 -5.65 -14.61
C HIS A 172 1.53 -5.12 -13.88
N VAL A 173 0.49 -4.77 -14.62
CA VAL A 173 -0.73 -4.18 -14.06
C VAL A 173 -1.92 -5.10 -14.32
N SER A 174 -2.75 -5.28 -13.30
CA SER A 174 -4.03 -5.93 -13.40
C SER A 174 -5.11 -5.10 -12.71
N ASP A 175 -6.32 -5.17 -13.25
CA ASP A 175 -7.50 -4.52 -12.66
C ASP A 175 -8.28 -5.53 -11.78
N SER A 176 -7.74 -6.75 -11.61
CA SER A 176 -8.36 -7.86 -10.89
C SER A 176 -8.05 -7.80 -9.39
N GLU A 177 -9.07 -7.56 -8.56
CA GLU A 177 -8.94 -7.63 -7.09
C GLU A 177 -8.53 -9.03 -6.61
N VAL A 178 -8.88 -10.08 -7.35
CA VAL A 178 -8.53 -11.47 -7.02
C VAL A 178 -7.01 -11.64 -6.99
N ALA A 179 -6.29 -11.07 -7.95
CA ALA A 179 -4.83 -11.15 -8.00
C ALA A 179 -4.18 -10.48 -6.79
N GLY A 180 -4.65 -9.29 -6.39
CA GLY A 180 -4.17 -8.63 -5.18
C GLY A 180 -4.50 -9.42 -3.92
N MET A 181 -5.72 -9.97 -3.83
CA MET A 181 -6.12 -10.85 -2.72
C MET A 181 -5.20 -12.06 -2.58
N THR A 182 -4.93 -12.78 -3.66
CA THR A 182 -4.01 -13.93 -3.69
C THR A 182 -2.60 -13.51 -3.25
N PHE A 183 -2.14 -12.34 -3.69
CA PHE A 183 -0.79 -11.88 -3.39
C PHE A 183 -0.60 -11.40 -1.94
N ARG A 184 -1.65 -10.89 -1.28
CA ARG A 184 -1.59 -10.46 0.14
C ARG A 184 -1.10 -11.55 1.09
N THR A 185 -1.46 -12.80 0.81
CA THR A 185 -1.13 -13.95 1.66
C THR A 185 0.09 -14.72 1.16
N ALA A 186 0.66 -14.33 0.02
CA ALA A 186 1.82 -14.99 -0.53
C ALA A 186 3.04 -14.82 0.39
N GLY A 187 3.77 -15.92 0.61
CA GLY A 187 4.97 -15.94 1.45
C GLY A 187 4.73 -16.09 2.95
N LEU A 188 3.47 -16.21 3.39
CA LEU A 188 3.12 -16.50 4.80
C LEU A 188 3.24 -17.99 5.16
N ASP A 189 3.28 -18.88 4.16
CA ASP A 189 3.42 -20.34 4.33
C ASP A 189 4.89 -20.80 4.25
N GLY A 190 5.77 -20.14 5.02
CA GLY A 190 7.18 -20.50 5.17
C GLY A 190 7.45 -21.32 6.44
#